data_AF-A0A267E7K4-F1
#
_entry.id   AF-A0A267E7K4-F1
#
_cell.length_a   1.000
_cell.length_b   1.000
_cell.length_c   1.000
_cell.angle_alpha   90.00
_cell.angle_beta   90.00
_cell.angle_gamma   90.00
#
_symmetry.space_group_name_H-M   'P 1'
#
loop_
_entity.id
_entity.type
_entity.pdbx_description
1 polymer ?
#
loop_
_entity_poly.entity_id
_entity_poly.type
_entity_poly.pdbx_seq_one_letter_code
_entity_poly.pdbx_strand_id
1 'polypeptide(L)'
;MFSVSYSIRVRQALYLLLLLLKFKAQRLPVFVVAILLLPSNFWLFEVLSGVMSSNEETVARKLMNAGTFPWKALVGSSGNFSRPISNLQALVAAGKPRNNWLIQCGSPQSCSLQFYKQLRPATTGEMFARISFESKSTALVECTVLQEEELACPFLHHLALQSLSPSGRVFRDVQFISLTDTVDHSKTETHRASRRSICSRVESTGNVFVALMHTVLYHILIATAGCMVHFTATTIAFIAGLKESGYLQLMISNGLSVGAYWTVIIVSIAIECAVFSAIIGPCYALQCPNFYPKGSAIKLSMMFYAYCFSLVSLSLLATVLLRSFFLIVVATVAIIISVVTVTVLGVIRIMAMKSDDYLLNVLLVFPPGHMTQYALYTLLPKTSRDWHEAQISYLQKIPNGMLIFPIVVTLLTIYADFVLSSGNGMGLPLTFPFSRSFWLPDEAKMVSSIPVSCADSDCSKSYIEPLHSGLPAIYINDISVCYDRGCCALENQETVVQALDSISCTIYQDQITALIGHNGAGKTTLIRTLTGEQTPTSGVAVIGDRLVTDPYQRMALRRVVSTCGQTNVLCQQLTVMESITLATLSKGFMLESQIDNIKTMMEQLGLADKADVQAFDLSGGQLGSCAASLRLLVTRKS
;
A
#
# COMPACT_ATOMS: atom_id res chain seq x y z
N MET A 1 21.63 -18.75 24.14
CA MET A 1 21.96 -17.97 22.91
C MET A 1 20.71 -17.43 22.18
N PHE A 2 19.65 -18.23 21.97
CA PHE A 2 18.42 -17.80 21.28
C PHE A 2 17.69 -16.61 21.93
N SER A 3 17.57 -16.58 23.26
CA SER A 3 16.93 -15.47 24.01
C SER A 3 17.65 -14.12 23.81
N VAL A 4 19.00 -14.12 23.82
CA VAL A 4 19.81 -12.92 23.65
C VAL A 4 19.73 -12.40 22.21
N SER A 5 19.78 -13.29 21.21
CA SER A 5 19.65 -12.90 19.80
C SER A 5 18.25 -12.34 19.48
N TYR A 6 17.20 -12.90 20.07
CA TYR A 6 15.83 -12.38 19.93
C TYR A 6 15.68 -10.98 20.55
N SER A 7 16.18 -10.77 21.76
CA SER A 7 16.18 -9.47 22.45
C SER A 7 16.90 -8.37 21.66
N ILE A 8 18.00 -8.70 20.97
CA ILE A 8 18.71 -7.75 20.09
C ILE A 8 17.86 -7.37 18.88
N ARG A 9 17.25 -8.34 18.18
CA ARG A 9 16.42 -8.07 16.99
C ARG A 9 15.19 -7.22 17.32
N VAL A 10 14.54 -7.46 18.46
CA VAL A 10 13.38 -6.68 18.91
C VAL A 10 13.78 -5.23 19.17
N ARG A 11 14.93 -4.98 19.80
CA ARG A 11 15.43 -3.62 20.06
C ARG A 11 15.82 -2.89 18.77
N GLN A 12 16.47 -3.58 17.84
CA GLN A 12 16.74 -3.04 16.51
C GLN A 12 15.44 -2.64 15.80
N ALA A 13 14.41 -3.50 15.85
CA ALA A 13 13.11 -3.22 15.25
C ALA A 13 12.42 -2.02 15.93
N LEU A 14 12.42 -1.96 17.26
CA LEU A 14 11.80 -0.87 18.02
C LEU A 14 12.45 0.49 17.68
N TYR A 15 13.78 0.55 17.62
CA TYR A 15 14.48 1.78 17.31
C TYR A 15 14.26 2.22 15.85
N LEU A 16 14.32 1.28 14.90
CA LEU A 16 13.97 1.55 13.50
C LEU A 16 12.53 2.07 13.36
N LEU A 17 11.59 1.51 14.12
CA LEU A 17 10.21 1.96 14.13
C LEU A 17 10.09 3.39 14.66
N LEU A 18 10.75 3.72 15.77
CA LEU A 18 10.76 5.07 16.34
C LEU A 18 11.35 6.09 15.37
N LEU A 19 12.44 5.74 14.70
CA LEU A 19 13.11 6.60 13.72
C LEU A 19 12.21 6.84 12.50
N LEU A 20 11.56 5.79 12.00
CA LEU A 20 10.60 5.89 10.91
C LEU A 20 9.37 6.72 11.31
N LEU A 21 8.86 6.58 12.54
CA LEU A 21 7.78 7.40 13.07
C LEU A 21 8.17 8.87 13.21
N LYS A 22 9.39 9.17 13.68
CA LYS A 22 9.90 10.55 13.76
C LYS A 22 9.99 11.17 12.36
N PHE A 23 10.52 10.44 11.39
CA PHE A 23 10.60 10.90 10.00
C PHE A 23 9.20 11.18 9.42
N LYS A 24 8.24 10.31 9.73
CA LYS A 24 6.83 10.51 9.35
C LYS A 24 6.20 11.72 10.03
N ALA A 25 6.52 11.97 11.30
CA ALA A 25 6.05 13.14 12.03
C ALA A 25 6.54 14.45 11.40
N GLN A 26 7.77 14.48 10.86
CA GLN A 26 8.26 15.65 10.10
C GLN A 26 7.46 15.90 8.81
N ARG A 27 6.76 14.88 8.28
CA ARG A 27 5.92 14.94 7.07
C ARG A 27 4.42 14.93 7.41
N LEU A 28 4.04 15.32 8.64
CA LEU A 28 2.64 15.38 9.09
C LEU A 28 1.69 16.12 8.13
N PRO A 29 2.07 17.24 7.47
CA PRO A 29 1.16 17.92 6.55
C PRO A 29 0.68 17.03 5.39
N VAL A 30 1.55 16.16 4.86
CA VAL A 30 1.20 15.23 3.78
C VAL A 30 0.22 14.16 4.27
N PHE A 31 0.38 13.71 5.51
CA PHE A 31 -0.56 12.80 6.17
C PHE A 31 -1.94 13.43 6.37
N VAL A 32 -1.97 14.68 6.84
CA VAL A 32 -3.23 15.44 7.02
C VAL A 32 -3.95 15.61 5.69
N VAL A 33 -3.25 15.98 4.61
CA VAL A 33 -3.85 16.10 3.28
C VAL A 33 -4.46 14.78 2.82
N ALA A 34 -3.76 13.65 2.96
CA ALA A 34 -4.30 12.35 2.60
C ALA A 34 -5.56 11.99 3.41
N ILE A 35 -5.58 12.30 4.71
CA ILE A 35 -6.77 12.10 5.55
C ILE A 35 -7.94 12.98 5.10
N LEU A 36 -7.69 14.24 4.76
CA LEU A 36 -8.73 15.16 4.29
C LEU A 36 -9.31 14.78 2.92
N LEU A 37 -8.58 14.02 2.11
CA LEU A 37 -9.07 13.48 0.84
C LEU A 37 -9.97 12.23 1.02
N LEU A 38 -9.87 11.49 2.13
CA LEU A 38 -10.72 10.32 2.41
C LEU A 38 -12.22 10.63 2.61
N PRO A 39 -12.63 11.79 3.15
CA PRO A 39 -14.02 12.25 3.13
C PRO A 39 -14.35 13.12 1.90
N SER A 40 -13.53 13.15 0.84
CA SER A 40 -13.80 14.01 -0.32
C SER A 40 -15.14 13.69 -1.01
N ASN A 41 -15.70 12.51 -0.78
CA ASN A 41 -17.03 12.10 -1.22
C ASN A 41 -18.14 13.10 -0.82
N PHE A 42 -18.01 13.76 0.35
CA PHE A 42 -19.01 14.74 0.81
C PHE A 42 -19.08 15.97 -0.10
N TRP A 43 -17.93 16.48 -0.55
CA TRP A 43 -17.84 17.66 -1.42
C TRP A 43 -18.00 17.31 -2.90
N LEU A 44 -17.40 16.20 -3.32
CA LEU A 44 -17.40 15.74 -4.70
C LEU A 44 -18.83 15.52 -5.21
N PHE A 45 -19.71 15.06 -4.32
CA PHE A 45 -21.11 14.90 -4.61
C PHE A 45 -21.79 16.23 -5.03
N GLU A 46 -21.60 17.31 -4.27
CA GLU A 46 -22.22 18.61 -4.58
C GLU A 46 -21.75 19.13 -5.94
N VAL A 47 -20.45 19.02 -6.23
CA VAL A 47 -19.85 19.44 -7.49
C VAL A 47 -20.41 18.65 -8.68
N LEU A 48 -20.45 17.32 -8.59
CA LEU A 48 -20.92 16.46 -9.68
C LEU A 48 -22.43 16.61 -9.92
N SER A 49 -23.22 16.78 -8.86
CA SER A 49 -24.66 16.96 -8.98
C SER A 49 -25.06 18.20 -9.79
N GLY A 50 -24.29 19.29 -9.69
CA GLY A 50 -24.49 20.51 -10.47
C GLY A 50 -24.15 20.37 -11.96
N VAL A 51 -23.23 19.46 -12.31
CA VAL A 51 -22.85 19.19 -13.72
C VAL A 51 -23.86 18.24 -14.38
N MET A 52 -24.39 17.28 -13.62
CA MET A 52 -25.25 16.20 -14.13
C MET A 52 -26.71 16.58 -14.37
N SER A 53 -27.21 17.71 -13.85
CA SER A 53 -28.59 18.19 -14.09
C SER A 53 -28.88 18.56 -15.55
N SER A 54 -27.90 18.47 -16.45
CA SER A 54 -28.07 18.74 -17.88
C SER A 54 -28.52 17.53 -18.71
N ASN A 55 -28.47 16.30 -18.16
CA ASN A 55 -28.67 15.04 -18.90
C ASN A 55 -29.73 14.10 -18.27
N GLU A 56 -30.84 14.67 -17.79
CA GLU A 56 -31.89 14.03 -16.95
C GLU A 56 -32.64 12.85 -17.61
N GLU A 57 -32.54 12.67 -18.93
CA GLU A 57 -33.50 11.86 -19.69
C GLU A 57 -33.06 10.40 -19.96
N THR A 58 -31.81 10.05 -19.67
CA THR A 58 -31.19 8.78 -20.13
C THR A 58 -31.23 7.63 -19.12
N VAL A 59 -31.36 7.94 -17.83
CA VAL A 59 -31.24 6.96 -16.73
C VAL A 59 -32.57 6.25 -16.44
N ALA A 60 -33.67 7.01 -16.39
CA ALA A 60 -35.01 6.46 -16.23
C ALA A 60 -35.31 5.42 -17.33
N ARG A 61 -34.90 5.70 -18.57
CA ARG A 61 -35.03 4.78 -19.71
C ARG A 61 -34.27 3.47 -19.54
N LYS A 62 -33.10 3.46 -18.90
CA LYS A 62 -32.31 2.23 -18.68
C LYS A 62 -32.89 1.34 -17.57
N LEU A 63 -33.38 1.92 -16.47
CA LEU A 63 -34.03 1.15 -15.38
C LEU A 63 -35.43 0.65 -15.77
N MET A 64 -36.17 1.39 -16.60
CA MET A 64 -37.46 0.96 -17.16
C MET A 64 -37.35 -0.31 -18.03
N ASN A 65 -36.16 -0.66 -18.52
CA ASN A 65 -35.92 -1.85 -19.32
C ASN A 65 -35.65 -3.14 -18.49
N ALA A 66 -35.46 -3.05 -17.18
CA ALA A 66 -35.17 -4.21 -16.31
C ALA A 66 -36.43 -5.07 -16.11
N GLY A 67 -36.50 -6.26 -16.72
CA GLY A 67 -37.72 -6.98 -17.13
C GLY A 67 -38.86 -7.24 -16.12
N THR A 68 -38.69 -7.04 -14.81
CA THR A 68 -39.75 -7.22 -13.81
C THR A 68 -39.51 -6.31 -12.60
N PHE A 69 -40.48 -5.48 -12.20
CA PHE A 69 -40.37 -4.65 -10.99
C PHE A 69 -41.18 -5.35 -9.90
N PRO A 70 -40.58 -5.74 -8.76
CA PRO A 70 -41.31 -6.36 -7.64
C PRO A 70 -42.13 -5.33 -6.82
N TRP A 71 -42.16 -4.07 -7.26
CA TRP A 71 -42.83 -2.95 -6.59
C TRP A 71 -44.24 -2.73 -7.13
N LYS A 72 -45.20 -2.58 -6.22
CA LYS A 72 -46.57 -2.16 -6.49
C LYS A 72 -46.79 -0.76 -5.92
N ALA A 73 -47.03 0.21 -6.80
CA ALA A 73 -47.35 1.58 -6.46
C ALA A 73 -48.87 1.77 -6.40
N LEU A 74 -49.40 2.11 -5.22
CA LEU A 74 -50.80 2.47 -4.99
C LEU A 74 -51.01 3.95 -5.27
N VAL A 75 -51.92 4.29 -6.20
CA VAL A 75 -52.24 5.67 -6.57
C VAL A 75 -53.73 5.94 -6.43
N GLY A 76 -54.08 7.03 -5.75
CA GLY A 76 -55.49 7.44 -5.55
C GLY A 76 -56.14 7.92 -6.84
N SER A 77 -57.33 7.40 -7.18
CA SER A 77 -58.05 7.74 -8.42
C SER A 77 -59.11 8.84 -8.27
N SER A 78 -59.50 9.24 -7.04
CA SER A 78 -60.57 10.22 -6.83
C SER A 78 -60.08 11.67 -6.78
N GLY A 79 -60.65 12.55 -7.61
CA GLY A 79 -60.47 14.02 -7.57
C GLY A 79 -59.93 14.61 -8.89
N ASN A 80 -59.48 15.87 -8.88
CA ASN A 80 -58.87 16.60 -10.01
C ASN A 80 -57.51 16.03 -10.49
N PHE A 81 -57.22 14.76 -10.21
CA PHE A 81 -55.90 14.12 -10.28
C PHE A 81 -55.76 13.12 -11.43
N SER A 82 -56.71 13.08 -12.37
CA SER A 82 -56.65 12.19 -13.55
C SER A 82 -55.48 12.48 -14.48
N ARG A 83 -55.06 13.75 -14.59
CA ARG A 83 -53.95 14.19 -15.46
C ARG A 83 -52.57 13.64 -15.04
N PRO A 84 -52.14 13.73 -13.77
CA PRO A 84 -50.91 13.09 -13.30
C PRO A 84 -50.91 11.57 -13.54
N ILE A 85 -52.05 10.90 -13.31
CA ILE A 85 -52.17 9.44 -13.48
C ILE A 85 -52.04 9.06 -14.96
N SER A 86 -52.71 9.79 -15.86
CA SER A 86 -52.58 9.54 -17.30
C SER A 86 -51.16 9.80 -17.81
N ASN A 87 -50.48 10.81 -17.26
CA ASN A 87 -49.09 11.12 -17.60
C ASN A 87 -48.13 10.04 -17.08
N LEU A 88 -48.32 9.54 -15.85
CA LEU A 88 -47.57 8.38 -15.32
C LEU A 88 -47.75 7.16 -16.23
N GLN A 89 -48.99 6.84 -16.58
CA GLN A 89 -49.29 5.70 -17.45
C GLN A 89 -48.68 5.89 -18.85
N ALA A 90 -48.69 7.10 -19.41
CA ALA A 90 -48.07 7.41 -20.69
C ALA A 90 -46.54 7.33 -20.66
N LEU A 91 -45.90 7.89 -19.63
CA LEU A 91 -44.44 7.80 -19.42
C LEU A 91 -43.98 6.35 -19.30
N VAL A 92 -44.77 5.51 -18.65
CA VAL A 92 -44.48 4.08 -18.46
C VAL A 92 -44.75 3.29 -19.75
N ALA A 93 -45.84 3.59 -20.44
CA ALA A 93 -46.16 3.00 -21.74
C ALA A 93 -45.08 3.29 -22.79
N ALA A 94 -44.44 4.46 -22.74
CA ALA A 94 -43.33 4.84 -23.62
C ALA A 94 -42.04 4.00 -23.40
N GLY A 95 -41.86 3.37 -22.23
CA GLY A 95 -40.71 2.51 -21.94
C GLY A 95 -40.96 1.01 -22.18
N LYS A 96 -42.20 0.55 -21.96
CA LYS A 96 -42.83 -0.75 -22.28
C LYS A 96 -43.99 -0.93 -21.29
N PRO A 97 -45.16 -1.44 -21.70
CA PRO A 97 -46.29 -1.61 -20.80
C PRO A 97 -45.98 -2.67 -19.73
N ARG A 98 -45.94 -2.25 -18.45
CA ARG A 98 -46.05 -3.15 -17.30
C ARG A 98 -47.45 -2.98 -16.72
N ASN A 99 -48.33 -3.96 -16.92
CA ASN A 99 -49.74 -3.78 -16.56
C ASN A 99 -50.07 -3.97 -15.07
N ASN A 100 -49.13 -4.43 -14.22
CA ASN A 100 -49.46 -4.89 -12.87
C ASN A 100 -48.70 -4.20 -11.71
N TRP A 101 -47.85 -3.21 -11.99
CA TRP A 101 -47.07 -2.51 -10.95
C TRP A 101 -47.76 -1.24 -10.42
N LEU A 102 -48.74 -0.68 -11.14
CA LEU A 102 -49.52 0.48 -10.70
C LEU A 102 -50.93 0.02 -10.31
N ILE A 103 -51.30 0.16 -9.04
CA ILE A 103 -52.62 -0.20 -8.54
C ILE A 103 -53.39 1.09 -8.24
N GLN A 104 -54.49 1.30 -8.96
CA GLN A 104 -55.40 2.40 -8.66
C GLN A 104 -56.29 2.03 -7.48
N CYS A 105 -56.35 2.90 -6.49
CA CYS A 105 -57.20 2.76 -5.31
C CYS A 105 -58.14 3.96 -5.24
N GLY A 106 -59.39 3.74 -4.81
CA GLY A 106 -60.48 4.71 -4.96
C GLY A 106 -60.16 6.10 -4.39
N SER A 107 -60.08 6.23 -3.06
CA SER A 107 -59.79 7.48 -2.34
C SER A 107 -58.43 7.44 -1.62
N PRO A 108 -57.83 8.60 -1.27
CA PRO A 108 -56.58 8.64 -0.51
C PRO A 108 -56.64 7.84 0.80
N GLN A 109 -57.78 7.91 1.50
CA GLN A 109 -58.04 7.14 2.73
C GLN A 109 -58.12 5.64 2.46
N SER A 110 -58.77 5.23 1.36
CA SER A 110 -58.81 3.83 0.92
C SER A 110 -57.42 3.31 0.55
N CYS A 111 -56.60 4.11 -0.13
CA CYS A 111 -55.21 3.78 -0.45
C CYS A 111 -54.37 3.61 0.81
N SER A 112 -54.54 4.50 1.81
CA SER A 112 -53.87 4.39 3.11
C SER A 112 -54.20 3.06 3.77
N LEU A 113 -55.49 2.75 3.86
CA LEU A 113 -55.98 1.54 4.51
C LEU A 113 -55.49 0.28 3.78
N GLN A 114 -55.46 0.29 2.45
CA GLN A 114 -54.99 -0.82 1.64
C GLN A 114 -53.47 -1.03 1.79
N PHE A 115 -52.70 0.06 1.80
CA PHE A 115 -51.26 0.04 2.08
C PHE A 115 -50.98 -0.57 3.46
N TYR A 116 -51.63 -0.07 4.52
CA TYR A 116 -51.49 -0.60 5.88
C TYR A 116 -52.01 -2.04 6.05
N LYS A 117 -53.03 -2.46 5.28
CA LYS A 117 -53.51 -3.85 5.27
C LYS A 117 -52.51 -4.79 4.60
N GLN A 118 -51.89 -4.36 3.51
CA GLN A 118 -50.87 -5.14 2.79
C GLN A 118 -49.55 -5.23 3.55
N LEU A 119 -49.30 -4.29 4.47
CA LEU A 119 -48.19 -4.32 5.43
C LEU A 119 -48.32 -5.39 6.53
N ARG A 120 -49.54 -5.82 6.87
CA ARG A 120 -49.81 -6.62 8.07
C ARG A 120 -49.52 -8.13 7.92
N PRO A 121 -49.60 -8.77 6.72
CA PRO A 121 -49.05 -10.10 6.49
C PRO A 121 -47.77 -10.00 5.66
N ALA A 122 -46.61 -10.20 6.29
CA ALA A 122 -45.31 -10.31 5.62
C ALA A 122 -45.18 -11.65 4.83
N THR A 123 -46.04 -11.91 3.85
CA THR A 123 -46.12 -13.23 3.19
C THR A 123 -46.09 -13.24 1.66
N THR A 124 -45.73 -12.16 0.97
CA THR A 124 -45.62 -12.23 -0.51
C THR A 124 -44.36 -11.63 -1.13
N GLY A 125 -43.35 -11.18 -0.38
CA GLY A 125 -42.12 -10.63 -0.99
C GLY A 125 -42.36 -9.49 -1.99
N GLU A 126 -43.57 -8.92 -2.01
CA GLU A 126 -43.98 -7.83 -2.88
C GLU A 126 -43.84 -6.52 -2.10
N MET A 127 -43.22 -5.55 -2.75
CA MET A 127 -42.90 -4.26 -2.14
C MET A 127 -43.97 -3.26 -2.48
N PHE A 128 -44.39 -2.46 -1.50
CA PHE A 128 -45.47 -1.50 -1.70
C PHE A 128 -44.97 -0.07 -1.48
N ALA A 129 -45.40 0.82 -2.38
CA ALA A 129 -45.30 2.25 -2.20
C ALA A 129 -46.67 2.87 -2.41
N ARG A 130 -46.97 3.92 -1.67
CA ARG A 130 -48.18 4.71 -1.87
C ARG A 130 -47.78 6.10 -2.35
N ILE A 131 -48.32 6.49 -3.49
CA ILE A 131 -48.14 7.82 -4.07
C ILE A 131 -49.47 8.57 -3.93
N SER A 132 -49.48 9.60 -3.09
CA SER A 132 -50.63 10.44 -2.82
C SER A 132 -50.37 11.85 -3.34
N PHE A 133 -51.18 12.31 -4.30
CA PHE A 133 -51.11 13.69 -4.78
C PHE A 133 -51.98 14.58 -3.88
N GLU A 134 -51.36 15.29 -2.94
CA GLU A 134 -52.09 16.19 -2.03
C GLU A 134 -52.51 17.50 -2.72
N SER A 135 -51.70 18.01 -3.64
CA SER A 135 -52.00 19.20 -4.44
C SER A 135 -51.45 19.09 -5.87
N LYS A 136 -51.77 20.04 -6.75
CA LYS A 136 -51.18 20.11 -8.11
C LYS A 136 -49.65 20.23 -8.10
N SER A 137 -49.06 20.61 -6.98
CA SER A 137 -47.62 20.86 -6.81
C SER A 137 -46.96 19.99 -5.75
N THR A 138 -47.71 19.11 -5.07
CA THR A 138 -47.18 18.26 -3.99
C THR A 138 -47.63 16.82 -4.16
N ALA A 139 -46.64 15.92 -4.16
CA ALA A 139 -46.84 14.47 -4.07
C ALA A 139 -46.17 13.96 -2.79
N LEU A 140 -46.92 13.19 -2.02
CA LEU A 140 -46.45 12.43 -0.88
C LEU A 140 -46.17 11.00 -1.36
N VAL A 141 -44.96 10.50 -1.11
CA VAL A 141 -44.57 9.12 -1.42
C VAL A 141 -44.23 8.40 -0.12
N GLU A 142 -45.07 7.44 0.27
CA GLU A 142 -44.86 6.57 1.44
C GLU A 142 -44.31 5.23 0.95
N CYS A 143 -43.19 4.78 1.51
CA CYS A 143 -42.54 3.54 1.07
C CYS A 143 -42.14 2.67 2.26
N THR A 144 -42.16 1.36 2.04
CA THR A 144 -41.61 0.38 2.97
C THR A 144 -40.10 0.24 2.73
N VAL A 145 -39.26 0.70 3.65
CA VAL A 145 -37.82 0.48 3.58
C VAL A 145 -37.51 -0.91 4.13
N LEU A 146 -37.32 -1.89 3.24
CA LEU A 146 -36.69 -3.17 3.58
C LEU A 146 -35.17 -3.03 3.38
N GLN A 147 -34.38 -3.70 4.23
CA GLN A 147 -32.93 -3.54 4.41
C GLN A 147 -32.06 -3.74 3.15
N GLU A 148 -32.63 -4.01 1.98
CA GLU A 148 -31.91 -4.25 0.72
C GLU A 148 -32.55 -3.61 -0.54
N GLU A 149 -33.51 -2.67 -0.43
CA GLU A 149 -34.28 -2.19 -1.61
C GLU A 149 -34.50 -0.66 -1.70
N GLU A 150 -33.54 0.12 -1.23
CA GLU A 150 -33.71 1.56 -1.01
C GLU A 150 -33.70 2.45 -2.27
N LEU A 151 -33.33 1.91 -3.43
CA LEU A 151 -33.21 2.70 -4.67
C LEU A 151 -34.52 2.90 -5.43
N ALA A 152 -35.55 2.10 -5.15
CA ALA A 152 -36.80 2.13 -5.90
C ALA A 152 -37.77 3.24 -5.45
N CYS A 153 -37.78 3.61 -4.18
CA CYS A 153 -38.62 4.71 -3.69
C CYS A 153 -38.22 6.09 -4.27
N PRO A 154 -36.91 6.44 -4.34
CA PRO A 154 -36.46 7.64 -5.06
C PRO A 154 -36.80 7.64 -6.56
N PHE A 155 -36.88 6.47 -7.20
CA PHE A 155 -37.32 6.34 -8.59
C PHE A 155 -38.83 6.61 -8.74
N LEU A 156 -39.66 6.01 -7.89
CA LEU A 156 -41.10 6.25 -7.87
C LEU A 156 -41.41 7.74 -7.60
N HIS A 157 -40.60 8.36 -6.75
CA HIS A 157 -40.61 9.80 -6.54
C HIS A 157 -40.28 10.59 -7.82
N HIS A 158 -39.22 10.23 -8.55
CA HIS A 158 -38.88 10.88 -9.81
C HIS A 158 -40.00 10.77 -10.86
N LEU A 159 -40.63 9.60 -11.00
CA LEU A 159 -41.78 9.42 -11.87
C LEU A 159 -42.97 10.29 -11.45
N ALA A 160 -43.26 10.35 -10.14
CA ALA A 160 -44.32 11.21 -9.61
C ALA A 160 -44.06 12.69 -9.92
N LEU A 161 -42.83 13.17 -9.78
CA LEU A 161 -42.43 14.53 -10.15
C LEU A 161 -42.59 14.82 -11.64
N GLN A 162 -42.13 13.91 -12.51
CA GLN A 162 -42.30 14.06 -13.96
C GLN A 162 -43.78 14.13 -14.36
N SER A 163 -44.64 13.37 -13.68
CA SER A 163 -46.08 13.37 -13.97
C SER A 163 -46.78 14.68 -13.62
N LEU A 164 -46.25 15.42 -12.64
CA LEU A 164 -46.77 16.71 -12.17
C LEU A 164 -46.27 17.88 -13.01
N SER A 165 -45.19 17.72 -13.76
CA SER A 165 -44.57 18.80 -14.52
C SER A 165 -45.05 18.83 -15.98
N PRO A 166 -45.73 19.89 -16.45
CA PRO A 166 -46.01 20.06 -17.88
C PRO A 166 -44.77 20.51 -18.69
N SER A 167 -43.68 20.95 -18.03
CA SER A 167 -42.51 21.58 -18.67
C SER A 167 -41.14 21.20 -18.05
N GLY A 168 -41.08 20.17 -17.21
CA GLY A 168 -39.85 19.63 -16.63
C GLY A 168 -39.29 20.36 -15.39
N ARG A 169 -39.93 21.42 -14.87
CA ARG A 169 -39.49 22.04 -13.60
C ARG A 169 -40.00 21.25 -12.39
N VAL A 170 -39.06 20.86 -11.53
CA VAL A 170 -39.23 20.02 -10.33
C VAL A 170 -39.76 20.85 -9.15
N PHE A 171 -40.82 20.39 -8.49
CA PHE A 171 -41.41 21.03 -7.31
C PHE A 171 -40.55 20.81 -6.05
N ARG A 172 -40.53 21.79 -5.13
CA ARG A 172 -39.51 21.93 -4.06
C ARG A 172 -39.80 21.21 -2.74
N ASP A 173 -41.02 20.79 -2.46
CA ASP A 173 -41.39 20.26 -1.14
C ASP A 173 -41.87 18.81 -1.18
N VAL A 174 -41.07 17.91 -0.60
CA VAL A 174 -41.32 16.47 -0.53
C VAL A 174 -41.00 15.99 0.90
N GLN A 175 -41.80 15.04 1.40
CA GLN A 175 -41.58 14.37 2.69
C GLN A 175 -41.53 12.86 2.47
N PHE A 176 -40.45 12.23 2.95
CA PHE A 176 -40.31 10.78 3.03
C PHE A 176 -40.70 10.34 4.43
N ILE A 177 -41.62 9.39 4.51
CA ILE A 177 -42.08 8.81 5.77
C ILE A 177 -41.68 7.33 5.74
N SER A 178 -40.71 6.96 6.58
CA SER A 178 -40.41 5.55 6.83
C SER A 178 -41.43 4.98 7.79
N LEU A 179 -42.01 3.82 7.48
CA LEU A 179 -42.91 3.11 8.38
C LEU A 179 -42.24 2.59 9.65
N THR A 180 -40.91 2.56 9.68
CA THR A 180 -40.14 2.22 10.88
C THR A 180 -39.97 3.41 11.82
N ASP A 181 -40.21 4.63 11.35
CA ASP A 181 -40.32 5.80 12.22
C ASP A 181 -41.72 5.75 12.82
N THR A 182 -41.80 5.45 14.11
CA THR A 182 -43.03 5.27 14.88
C THR A 182 -44.10 6.29 14.49
N VAL A 183 -45.27 5.79 14.08
CA VAL A 183 -46.48 6.55 13.77
C VAL A 183 -46.94 7.32 15.02
N ASP A 184 -46.30 8.47 15.26
CA ASP A 184 -46.77 9.49 16.19
C ASP A 184 -47.17 10.70 15.36
N HIS A 185 -48.46 10.80 15.06
CA HIS A 185 -49.09 11.89 14.30
C HIS A 185 -48.99 13.28 14.97
N SER A 186 -48.26 13.42 16.08
CA SER A 186 -48.20 14.65 16.90
C SER A 186 -46.91 15.46 16.76
N LYS A 187 -45.92 15.02 15.97
CA LYS A 187 -44.61 15.68 15.85
C LYS A 187 -44.23 16.06 14.40
N THR A 188 -45.15 16.69 13.69
CA THR A 188 -44.88 17.24 12.35
C THR A 188 -43.92 18.44 12.34
N GLU A 189 -43.58 19.04 13.49
CA GLU A 189 -42.68 20.21 13.54
C GLU A 189 -41.23 19.91 13.91
N THR A 190 -40.91 18.80 14.60
CA THR A 190 -39.54 18.55 15.10
C THR A 190 -38.61 17.85 14.10
N HIS A 191 -39.11 17.30 12.99
CA HIS A 191 -38.27 16.62 11.98
C HIS A 191 -37.59 17.56 10.97
N ARG A 192 -37.82 18.88 11.05
CA ARG A 192 -37.14 19.88 10.19
C ARG A 192 -35.62 19.87 10.37
N ALA A 193 -35.11 19.40 11.50
CA ALA A 193 -33.67 19.35 11.80
C ALA A 193 -32.92 18.17 11.15
N SER A 194 -33.61 17.13 10.66
CA SER A 194 -32.97 15.92 10.10
C SER A 194 -32.69 15.98 8.59
N ARG A 195 -33.08 17.05 7.89
CA ARG A 195 -32.79 17.28 6.45
C ARG A 195 -31.35 17.77 6.22
N ARG A 196 -30.34 17.06 6.74
CA ARG A 196 -28.92 17.44 6.62
C ARG A 196 -28.02 16.33 6.05
N SER A 197 -28.55 15.21 5.58
CA SER A 197 -27.73 14.21 4.88
C SER A 197 -27.67 14.52 3.39
N ILE A 198 -26.54 14.21 2.75
CA ILE A 198 -26.36 14.43 1.30
C ILE A 198 -27.44 13.66 0.54
N CYS A 199 -27.70 12.40 0.86
CA CYS A 199 -28.75 11.62 0.20
C CYS A 199 -30.16 12.24 0.28
N SER A 200 -30.53 12.91 1.39
CA SER A 200 -31.83 13.60 1.51
C SER A 200 -31.97 14.82 0.58
N ARG A 201 -30.86 15.46 0.18
CA ARG A 201 -30.87 16.56 -0.81
C ARG A 201 -31.04 16.04 -2.23
N VAL A 202 -30.46 14.87 -2.53
CA VAL A 202 -30.42 14.24 -3.86
C VAL A 202 -31.73 13.60 -4.24
N GLU A 203 -32.48 13.18 -3.23
CA GLU A 203 -33.85 12.73 -3.34
C GLU A 203 -34.73 13.70 -4.14
N SER A 204 -34.45 15.00 -4.05
CA SER A 204 -35.18 16.06 -4.78
C SER A 204 -34.92 16.10 -6.30
N THR A 205 -33.85 15.52 -6.84
CA THR A 205 -33.45 15.68 -8.26
C THR A 205 -33.59 14.42 -9.12
N GLY A 206 -33.89 13.25 -8.54
CA GLY A 206 -34.16 12.01 -9.27
C GLY A 206 -32.98 11.33 -10.00
N ASN A 207 -31.82 12.00 -10.11
CA ASN A 207 -30.59 11.48 -10.75
C ASN A 207 -29.64 10.76 -9.76
N VAL A 208 -30.18 10.27 -8.65
CA VAL A 208 -29.41 9.74 -7.49
C VAL A 208 -28.42 8.65 -7.92
N PHE A 209 -28.86 7.70 -8.75
CA PHE A 209 -28.08 6.51 -9.06
C PHE A 209 -26.82 6.78 -9.88
N VAL A 210 -26.92 7.56 -10.96
CA VAL A 210 -25.76 7.83 -11.83
C VAL A 210 -24.80 8.83 -11.21
N ALA A 211 -25.32 9.82 -10.48
CA ALA A 211 -24.51 10.70 -9.66
C ALA A 211 -23.74 9.90 -8.60
N LEU A 212 -24.38 8.92 -7.96
CA LEU A 212 -23.73 8.06 -6.98
C LEU A 212 -22.62 7.20 -7.60
N MET A 213 -22.83 6.63 -8.79
CA MET A 213 -21.81 5.81 -9.48
C MET A 213 -20.54 6.59 -9.79
N HIS A 214 -20.71 7.77 -10.39
CA HIS A 214 -19.59 8.63 -10.75
C HIS A 214 -18.89 9.16 -9.49
N THR A 215 -19.66 9.57 -8.48
CA THR A 215 -19.09 10.03 -7.21
C THR A 215 -18.26 8.93 -6.54
N VAL A 216 -18.74 7.68 -6.49
CA VAL A 216 -17.95 6.57 -5.92
C VAL A 216 -16.66 6.31 -6.71
N LEU A 217 -16.73 6.33 -8.04
CA LEU A 217 -15.55 6.15 -8.90
C LEU A 217 -14.50 7.23 -8.66
N TYR A 218 -14.88 8.50 -8.80
CA TYR A 218 -13.96 9.63 -8.60
C TYR A 218 -13.45 9.69 -7.17
N HIS A 219 -14.30 9.39 -6.17
CA HIS A 219 -13.89 9.36 -4.77
C HIS A 219 -12.78 8.33 -4.52
N ILE A 220 -12.98 7.09 -4.97
CA ILE A 220 -11.96 6.04 -4.81
C ILE A 220 -10.68 6.44 -5.56
N LEU A 221 -10.76 7.01 -6.76
CA LEU A 221 -9.55 7.46 -7.47
C LEU A 221 -8.80 8.58 -6.72
N ILE A 222 -9.50 9.59 -6.20
CA ILE A 222 -8.90 10.71 -5.45
C ILE A 222 -8.30 10.22 -4.13
N ALA A 223 -9.06 9.44 -3.35
CA ALA A 223 -8.60 8.87 -2.09
C ALA A 223 -7.32 8.05 -2.29
N THR A 224 -7.27 7.27 -3.37
CA THR A 224 -6.16 6.35 -3.63
C THR A 224 -4.92 7.05 -4.16
N ALA A 225 -5.08 8.07 -5.02
CA ALA A 225 -3.99 8.97 -5.38
C ALA A 225 -3.41 9.68 -4.13
N GLY A 226 -4.27 10.16 -3.22
CA GLY A 226 -3.86 10.78 -1.96
C GLY A 226 -3.05 9.82 -1.07
N CYS A 227 -3.53 8.60 -0.87
CA CYS A 227 -2.80 7.56 -0.13
C CYS A 227 -1.45 7.23 -0.79
N MET A 228 -1.40 7.05 -2.11
CA MET A 228 -0.17 6.75 -2.85
C MET A 228 0.87 7.87 -2.73
N VAL A 229 0.44 9.14 -2.86
CA VAL A 229 1.33 10.30 -2.66
C VAL A 229 1.87 10.32 -1.23
N HIS A 230 1.03 10.04 -0.23
CA HIS A 230 1.47 9.94 1.15
C HIS A 230 2.54 8.85 1.33
N PHE A 231 2.28 7.61 0.92
CA PHE A 231 3.24 6.52 1.06
C PHE A 231 4.55 6.79 0.30
N THR A 232 4.47 7.46 -0.86
CA THR A 232 5.63 7.86 -1.65
C THR A 232 6.48 8.89 -0.91
N ALA A 233 5.85 9.93 -0.36
CA ALA A 233 6.52 11.01 0.34
C ALA A 233 7.07 10.62 1.72
N THR A 234 6.53 9.58 2.35
CA THR A 234 6.92 9.13 3.70
C THR A 234 7.78 7.87 3.66
N THR A 235 7.14 6.71 3.58
CA THR A 235 7.77 5.39 3.72
C THR A 235 8.77 5.11 2.59
N ILE A 236 8.39 5.40 1.34
CA ILE A 236 9.22 5.12 0.18
C ILE A 236 10.39 6.10 0.10
N ALA A 237 10.17 7.40 0.33
CA ALA A 237 11.23 8.40 0.36
C ALA A 237 12.28 8.09 1.43
N PHE A 238 11.85 7.62 2.61
CA PHE A 238 12.75 7.18 3.68
C PHE A 238 13.60 5.99 3.24
N ILE A 239 12.98 4.94 2.71
CA ILE A 239 13.68 3.73 2.23
C ILE A 239 14.66 4.07 1.11
N ALA A 240 14.22 4.85 0.13
CA ALA A 240 15.04 5.28 -0.98
C ALA A 240 16.23 6.13 -0.52
N GLY A 241 16.03 7.05 0.43
CA GLY A 241 17.11 7.84 1.01
C GLY A 241 18.17 6.99 1.73
N LEU A 242 17.74 5.98 2.49
CA LEU A 242 18.64 5.03 3.14
C LEU A 242 19.44 4.17 2.12
N LYS A 243 18.81 3.79 0.99
CA LYS A 243 19.45 2.99 -0.06
C LYS A 243 20.39 3.82 -0.94
N GLU A 244 19.98 5.00 -1.36
CA GLU A 244 20.74 5.88 -2.26
C GLU A 244 22.01 6.40 -1.58
N SER A 245 21.93 6.71 -0.28
CA SER A 245 23.10 7.08 0.52
C SER A 245 24.08 5.93 0.77
N GLY A 246 23.68 4.68 0.52
CA GLY A 246 24.46 3.48 0.88
C GLY A 246 24.39 3.10 2.37
N TYR A 247 23.67 3.89 3.17
CA TYR A 247 23.65 3.77 4.63
C TYR A 247 22.93 2.49 5.08
N LEU A 248 21.90 2.05 4.35
CA LEU A 248 21.25 0.77 4.61
C LEU A 248 22.23 -0.40 4.50
N GLN A 249 23.06 -0.42 3.44
CA GLN A 249 24.05 -1.47 3.24
C GLN A 249 25.12 -1.44 4.34
N LEU A 250 25.53 -0.25 4.79
CA LEU A 250 26.44 -0.09 5.93
C LEU A 250 25.84 -0.64 7.24
N MET A 251 24.55 -0.42 7.49
CA MET A 251 23.90 -0.93 8.69
C MET A 251 23.73 -2.46 8.64
N ILE A 252 23.37 -3.00 7.47
CA ILE A 252 23.30 -4.46 7.26
C ILE A 252 24.70 -5.08 7.38
N SER A 253 25.74 -4.41 6.86
CA SER A 253 27.13 -4.85 7.02
C SER A 253 27.62 -4.72 8.45
N ASN A 254 27.00 -3.88 9.28
CA ASN A 254 27.28 -3.81 10.72
C ASN A 254 26.43 -4.76 11.56
N GLY A 255 25.59 -5.60 10.95
CA GLY A 255 24.85 -6.65 11.66
C GLY A 255 23.37 -6.36 11.91
N LEU A 256 22.81 -5.29 11.32
CA LEU A 256 21.37 -5.05 11.32
C LEU A 256 20.62 -6.25 10.72
N SER A 257 19.63 -6.77 11.46
CA SER A 257 18.81 -7.88 10.98
C SER A 257 17.90 -7.43 9.83
N VAL A 258 18.08 -8.02 8.64
CA VAL A 258 17.21 -7.81 7.46
C VAL A 258 15.74 -8.14 7.78
N GLY A 259 15.51 -9.17 8.59
CA GLY A 259 14.16 -9.50 9.06
C GLY A 259 13.56 -8.41 9.95
N ALA A 260 14.36 -7.78 10.82
CA ALA A 260 13.88 -6.69 11.67
C ALA A 260 13.48 -5.48 10.82
N TYR A 261 14.31 -5.12 9.84
CA TYR A 261 14.04 -4.08 8.85
C TYR A 261 12.70 -4.28 8.12
N TRP A 262 12.50 -5.46 7.51
CA TRP A 262 11.26 -5.74 6.77
C TRP A 262 10.03 -5.83 7.69
N THR A 263 10.17 -6.37 8.92
CA THR A 263 9.04 -6.39 9.87
C THR A 263 8.57 -4.99 10.25
N VAL A 264 9.48 -4.05 10.48
CA VAL A 264 9.14 -2.66 10.82
C VAL A 264 8.40 -1.99 9.66
N ILE A 265 8.89 -2.17 8.43
CA ILE A 265 8.27 -1.59 7.23
C ILE A 265 6.86 -2.14 7.04
N ILE A 266 6.71 -3.47 7.09
CA ILE A 266 5.41 -4.13 6.88
C ILE A 266 4.41 -3.74 7.98
N VAL A 267 4.83 -3.74 9.25
CA VAL A 267 3.97 -3.36 10.37
C VAL A 267 3.56 -1.90 10.25
N SER A 268 4.47 -1.00 9.91
CA SER A 268 4.15 0.42 9.74
C SER A 268 3.15 0.65 8.60
N ILE A 269 3.34 0.00 7.45
CA ILE A 269 2.41 0.09 6.31
C ILE A 269 1.05 -0.51 6.67
N ALA A 270 1.03 -1.63 7.38
CA ALA A 270 -0.21 -2.26 7.83
C ALA A 270 -1.01 -1.34 8.75
N ILE A 271 -0.36 -0.67 9.71
CA ILE A 271 -1.02 0.28 10.61
C ILE A 271 -1.58 1.48 9.81
N GLU A 272 -0.82 2.04 8.88
CA GLU A 272 -1.29 3.18 8.07
C GLU A 272 -2.46 2.82 7.15
N CYS A 273 -2.39 1.66 6.49
CA CYS A 273 -3.51 1.15 5.70
C CYS A 273 -4.75 0.93 6.58
N ALA A 274 -4.56 0.45 7.82
CA ALA A 274 -5.64 0.27 8.78
C ALA A 274 -6.29 1.63 9.13
N VAL A 275 -5.50 2.66 9.42
CA VAL A 275 -6.00 4.02 9.69
C VAL A 275 -6.81 4.56 8.51
N PHE A 276 -6.29 4.49 7.28
CA PHE A 276 -7.03 4.97 6.10
C PHE A 276 -8.31 4.17 5.85
N SER A 277 -8.27 2.85 6.04
CA SER A 277 -9.44 1.99 5.91
C SER A 277 -10.50 2.23 6.98
N ALA A 278 -10.10 2.58 8.21
CA ALA A 278 -11.00 2.88 9.31
C ALA A 278 -11.79 4.19 9.08
N ILE A 279 -11.27 5.09 8.24
CA ILE A 279 -11.94 6.35 7.89
C ILE A 279 -12.93 6.15 6.75
N ILE A 280 -12.57 5.41 5.70
CA ILE A 280 -13.39 5.34 4.48
C ILE A 280 -14.77 4.70 4.70
N GLY A 281 -14.86 3.61 5.49
CA GLY A 281 -16.12 2.92 5.75
C GLY A 281 -17.16 3.82 6.44
N PRO A 282 -16.81 4.44 7.58
CA PRO A 282 -17.65 5.44 8.24
C PRO A 282 -17.98 6.65 7.36
N CYS A 283 -17.07 7.12 6.49
CA CYS A 283 -17.39 8.22 5.57
C CYS A 283 -18.61 7.92 4.70
N TYR A 284 -18.72 6.70 4.15
CA TYR A 284 -19.91 6.30 3.39
C TYR A 284 -21.15 6.15 4.29
N ALA A 285 -21.02 5.55 5.48
CA ALA A 285 -22.13 5.40 6.41
C ALA A 285 -22.69 6.75 6.92
N LEU A 286 -21.82 7.76 7.10
CA LEU A 286 -22.18 9.11 7.52
C LEU A 286 -22.73 9.96 6.37
N GLN A 287 -22.27 9.73 5.13
CA GLN A 287 -22.76 10.45 3.96
C GLN A 287 -24.27 10.24 3.76
N CYS A 288 -24.71 8.99 3.92
CA CYS A 288 -26.10 8.59 3.77
C CYS A 288 -26.48 7.64 4.92
N PRO A 289 -26.92 8.20 6.06
CA PRO A 289 -27.40 7.40 7.19
C PRO A 289 -28.53 6.48 6.75
N ASN A 290 -28.47 5.22 7.19
CA ASN A 290 -29.38 4.12 6.85
C ASN A 290 -29.35 3.63 5.40
N PHE A 291 -28.88 4.42 4.42
CA PHE A 291 -28.81 4.01 3.01
C PHE A 291 -27.81 2.88 2.71
N TYR A 292 -26.71 2.85 3.46
CA TYR A 292 -25.71 1.79 3.32
C TYR A 292 -25.84 0.83 4.49
N PRO A 293 -26.09 -0.48 4.26
CA PRO A 293 -26.08 -1.47 5.31
C PRO A 293 -24.74 -1.44 6.05
N LYS A 294 -24.78 -1.48 7.39
CA LYS A 294 -23.56 -1.45 8.23
C LYS A 294 -22.56 -2.54 7.82
N GLY A 295 -23.06 -3.72 7.45
CA GLY A 295 -22.24 -4.83 6.93
C GLY A 295 -21.52 -4.50 5.62
N SER A 296 -22.13 -3.73 4.72
CA SER A 296 -21.52 -3.29 3.45
C SER A 296 -20.43 -2.26 3.67
N ALA A 297 -20.61 -1.32 4.61
CA ALA A 297 -19.58 -0.35 4.96
C ALA A 297 -18.32 -1.01 5.56
N ILE A 298 -18.49 -2.04 6.38
CA ILE A 298 -17.37 -2.84 6.94
C ILE A 298 -16.66 -3.60 5.83
N LYS A 299 -17.39 -4.27 4.93
CA LYS A 299 -16.80 -4.98 3.78
C LYS A 299 -16.00 -4.02 2.87
N LEU A 300 -16.50 -2.80 2.65
CA LEU A 300 -15.78 -1.78 1.89
C LEU A 300 -14.48 -1.36 2.58
N SER A 301 -14.52 -1.11 3.90
CA SER A 301 -13.35 -0.77 4.71
C SER A 301 -12.28 -1.86 4.63
N MET A 302 -12.66 -3.13 4.85
CA MET A 302 -11.74 -4.27 4.75
C MET A 302 -11.10 -4.40 3.36
N MET A 303 -11.85 -4.16 2.28
CA MET A 303 -11.29 -4.22 0.94
C MET A 303 -10.43 -3.01 0.59
N PHE A 304 -10.75 -1.83 1.12
CA PHE A 304 -9.89 -0.66 0.96
C PHE A 304 -8.54 -0.84 1.66
N TYR A 305 -8.52 -1.53 2.81
CA TYR A 305 -7.27 -1.95 3.46
C TYR A 305 -6.42 -2.81 2.52
N ALA A 306 -6.99 -3.89 1.97
CA ALA A 306 -6.29 -4.80 1.06
C ALA A 306 -5.81 -4.07 -0.21
N TYR A 307 -6.64 -3.17 -0.75
CA TYR A 307 -6.31 -2.31 -1.87
C TYR A 307 -5.09 -1.42 -1.60
N CYS A 308 -5.10 -0.64 -0.51
CA CYS A 308 -3.99 0.24 -0.17
C CYS A 308 -2.70 -0.56 0.02
N PHE A 309 -2.77 -1.68 0.74
CA PHE A 309 -1.62 -2.54 0.97
C PHE A 309 -1.06 -3.10 -0.35
N SER A 310 -1.92 -3.50 -1.30
CA SER A 310 -1.51 -4.02 -2.61
C SER A 310 -0.72 -3.00 -3.44
N LEU A 311 -1.19 -1.75 -3.49
CA LEU A 311 -0.51 -0.69 -4.22
C LEU A 311 0.81 -0.30 -3.57
N VAL A 312 0.86 -0.24 -2.23
CA VAL A 312 2.12 0.04 -1.53
C VAL A 312 3.11 -1.11 -1.72
N SER A 313 2.65 -2.36 -1.76
CA SER A 313 3.51 -3.52 -2.03
C SER A 313 4.16 -3.44 -3.41
N LEU A 314 3.42 -2.99 -4.43
CA LEU A 314 3.98 -2.74 -5.77
C LEU A 314 5.02 -1.63 -5.76
N SER A 315 4.77 -0.55 -5.03
CA SER A 315 5.73 0.54 -4.88
C SER A 315 6.98 0.11 -4.10
N LEU A 316 6.84 -0.77 -3.10
CA LEU A 316 7.97 -1.39 -2.40
C LEU A 316 8.81 -2.27 -3.33
N LEU A 317 8.18 -3.06 -4.20
CA LEU A 317 8.88 -3.83 -5.22
C LEU A 317 9.73 -2.91 -6.12
N ALA A 318 9.18 -1.75 -6.53
CA ALA A 318 9.92 -0.75 -7.29
C ALA A 318 11.16 -0.22 -6.54
N THR A 319 11.13 -0.11 -5.21
CA THR A 319 12.32 0.30 -4.41
C THR A 319 13.45 -0.72 -4.36
N VAL A 320 13.18 -1.98 -4.74
CA VAL A 320 14.21 -3.02 -4.84
C VAL A 320 14.74 -3.10 -6.27
N LEU A 321 13.87 -2.92 -7.27
CA LEU A 321 14.24 -2.98 -8.68
C LEU A 321 14.98 -1.72 -9.17
N LEU A 322 14.69 -0.57 -8.58
CA LEU A 322 15.21 0.73 -9.00
C LEU A 322 16.16 1.31 -7.95
N ARG A 323 17.28 1.87 -8.40
CA ARG A 323 18.31 2.43 -7.52
C ARG A 323 18.09 3.91 -7.19
N SER A 324 17.45 4.67 -8.09
CA SER A 324 17.25 6.11 -7.95
C SER A 324 15.85 6.43 -7.43
N PHE A 325 15.75 7.36 -6.47
CA PHE A 325 14.47 7.85 -5.97
C PHE A 325 13.58 8.43 -7.07
N PHE A 326 14.17 9.14 -8.04
CA PHE A 326 13.42 9.72 -9.16
C PHE A 326 12.69 8.66 -9.99
N LEU A 327 13.37 7.55 -10.30
CA LEU A 327 12.77 6.44 -11.05
C LEU A 327 11.64 5.76 -10.26
N ILE A 328 11.78 5.68 -8.93
CA ILE A 328 10.73 5.15 -8.05
C ILE A 328 9.48 6.04 -8.14
N VAL A 329 9.63 7.36 -8.10
CA VAL A 329 8.51 8.30 -8.27
C VAL A 329 7.84 8.15 -9.64
N VAL A 330 8.62 7.98 -10.71
CA VAL A 330 8.05 7.70 -12.04
C VAL A 330 7.26 6.39 -12.06
N ALA A 331 7.77 5.34 -11.39
CA ALA A 331 7.07 4.07 -11.28
C ALA A 331 5.77 4.18 -10.47
N THR A 332 5.74 4.95 -9.37
CA THR A 332 4.50 5.15 -8.60
C THR A 332 3.45 5.91 -9.39
N VAL A 333 3.85 6.93 -10.17
CA VAL A 333 2.94 7.63 -11.09
C VAL A 333 2.41 6.69 -12.16
N ALA A 334 3.25 5.83 -12.75
CA ALA A 334 2.80 4.82 -13.71
C ALA A 334 1.79 3.83 -13.10
N ILE A 335 2.00 3.41 -11.85
CA ILE A 335 1.04 2.56 -11.11
C ILE A 335 -0.30 3.28 -10.96
N ILE A 336 -0.31 4.56 -10.58
CA ILE A 336 -1.55 5.36 -10.46
C ILE A 336 -2.26 5.44 -11.81
N ILE A 337 -1.54 5.74 -12.90
CA ILE A 337 -2.11 5.80 -14.25
C ILE A 337 -2.69 4.44 -14.67
N SER A 338 -2.00 3.35 -14.37
CA SER A 338 -2.49 1.99 -14.64
C SER A 338 -3.79 1.70 -13.88
N VAL A 339 -3.85 2.06 -12.59
CA VAL A 339 -5.08 1.93 -11.77
C VAL A 339 -6.23 2.74 -12.39
N VAL A 340 -5.99 3.99 -12.76
CA VAL A 340 -7.01 4.84 -13.41
C VAL A 340 -7.48 4.22 -14.73
N THR A 341 -6.55 3.70 -15.52
CA THR A 341 -6.87 3.10 -16.83
C THR A 341 -7.71 1.83 -16.64
N VAL A 342 -7.30 0.91 -15.77
CA VAL A 342 -8.02 -0.34 -15.50
C VAL A 342 -9.39 -0.07 -14.88
N THR A 343 -9.51 0.88 -13.95
CA THR A 343 -10.80 1.24 -13.34
C THR A 343 -11.76 1.83 -14.38
N VAL A 344 -11.30 2.74 -15.24
CA VAL A 344 -12.13 3.36 -16.29
C VAL A 344 -12.57 2.33 -17.33
N LEU A 345 -11.63 1.51 -17.85
CA LEU A 345 -11.98 0.41 -18.78
C LEU A 345 -12.95 -0.58 -18.12
N GLY A 346 -12.73 -0.90 -16.85
CA GLY A 346 -13.57 -1.79 -16.09
C GLY A 346 -15.00 -1.25 -15.92
N VAL A 347 -15.17 0.05 -15.69
CA VAL A 347 -16.49 0.69 -15.58
C VAL A 347 -17.20 0.74 -16.94
N ILE A 348 -16.49 1.13 -18.00
CA ILE A 348 -17.04 1.15 -19.37
C ILE A 348 -17.49 -0.25 -19.79
N ARG A 349 -16.65 -1.26 -19.56
CA ARG A 349 -16.96 -2.66 -19.90
C ARG A 349 -18.16 -3.15 -19.10
N ILE A 350 -18.22 -2.98 -17.78
CA ILE A 350 -19.43 -3.35 -17.01
C ILE A 350 -20.70 -2.73 -17.60
N MET A 351 -20.63 -1.47 -18.04
CA MET A 351 -21.77 -0.80 -18.68
C MET A 351 -22.09 -1.30 -20.10
N ALA A 352 -21.15 -1.98 -20.78
CA ALA A 352 -21.26 -2.42 -22.17
C ALA A 352 -21.39 -3.95 -22.35
N MET A 353 -21.18 -4.76 -21.30
CA MET A 353 -20.89 -6.19 -21.46
C MET A 353 -22.09 -7.06 -21.81
N LYS A 354 -21.84 -7.87 -22.86
CA LYS A 354 -22.53 -9.09 -23.29
C LYS A 354 -21.70 -10.30 -22.79
N SER A 355 -22.34 -11.48 -22.70
CA SER A 355 -21.93 -12.70 -21.95
C SER A 355 -20.45 -13.10 -21.89
N ASP A 356 -19.66 -13.02 -22.95
CA ASP A 356 -18.40 -13.78 -23.03
C ASP A 356 -17.20 -12.89 -23.41
N ASP A 357 -16.25 -12.69 -22.49
CA ASP A 357 -14.98 -11.99 -22.82
C ASP A 357 -13.79 -12.58 -22.02
N TYR A 358 -12.92 -13.31 -22.73
CA TYR A 358 -11.66 -13.88 -22.23
C TYR A 358 -10.66 -12.80 -21.75
N LEU A 359 -10.82 -11.55 -22.24
CA LEU A 359 -10.02 -10.39 -21.85
C LEU A 359 -10.23 -10.00 -20.37
N LEU A 360 -11.41 -10.27 -19.80
CA LEU A 360 -11.72 -10.02 -18.38
C LEU A 360 -10.91 -10.94 -17.45
N ASN A 361 -10.59 -12.16 -17.91
CA ASN A 361 -9.72 -13.10 -17.20
C ASN A 361 -8.23 -12.72 -17.30
N VAL A 362 -7.83 -11.97 -18.33
CA VAL A 362 -6.47 -11.39 -18.45
C VAL A 362 -6.33 -10.14 -17.55
N LEU A 363 -7.41 -9.36 -17.38
CA LEU A 363 -7.43 -8.20 -16.47
C LEU A 363 -7.37 -8.58 -14.98
N LEU A 364 -7.72 -9.83 -14.63
CA LEU A 364 -7.53 -10.43 -13.29
C LEU A 364 -6.07 -10.46 -12.82
N VAL A 365 -5.10 -10.22 -13.71
CA VAL A 365 -3.67 -10.07 -13.39
C VAL A 365 -3.42 -8.84 -12.51
N PHE A 366 -4.31 -7.83 -12.52
CA PHE A 366 -4.18 -6.63 -11.70
C PHE A 366 -5.39 -6.37 -10.77
N PRO A 367 -5.60 -7.19 -9.72
CA PRO A 367 -6.70 -7.05 -8.76
C PRO A 367 -6.91 -5.65 -8.17
N PRO A 368 -5.86 -4.83 -7.90
CA PRO A 368 -6.05 -3.50 -7.32
C PRO A 368 -6.96 -2.62 -8.19
N GLY A 369 -6.83 -2.67 -9.51
CA GLY A 369 -7.63 -1.85 -10.45
C GLY A 369 -9.15 -2.10 -10.41
N HIS A 370 -9.62 -3.12 -9.69
CA HIS A 370 -11.03 -3.49 -9.62
C HIS A 370 -11.75 -3.02 -8.34
N MET A 371 -11.08 -2.25 -7.47
CA MET A 371 -11.68 -1.78 -6.20
C MET A 371 -12.98 -0.99 -6.41
N THR A 372 -13.06 -0.12 -7.41
CA THR A 372 -14.31 0.62 -7.70
C THR A 372 -15.44 -0.31 -8.08
N GLN A 373 -15.18 -1.36 -8.87
CA GLN A 373 -16.21 -2.31 -9.28
C GLN A 373 -16.76 -3.07 -8.07
N TYR A 374 -15.85 -3.52 -7.18
CA TYR A 374 -16.24 -4.18 -5.94
C TYR A 374 -16.98 -3.23 -4.97
N ALA A 375 -16.54 -1.97 -4.87
CA ALA A 375 -17.21 -0.96 -4.07
C ALA A 375 -18.64 -0.72 -4.56
N LEU A 376 -18.84 -0.62 -5.88
CA LEU A 376 -20.16 -0.51 -6.48
C LEU A 376 -21.03 -1.75 -6.24
N TYR A 377 -20.46 -2.95 -6.30
CA TYR A 377 -21.15 -4.20 -5.99
C TYR A 377 -21.58 -4.31 -4.52
N THR A 378 -20.77 -3.79 -3.60
CA THR A 378 -21.00 -3.91 -2.16
C THR A 378 -21.90 -2.80 -1.62
N LEU A 379 -21.77 -1.58 -2.15
CA LEU A 379 -22.53 -0.41 -1.72
C LEU A 379 -23.94 -0.36 -2.32
N LEU A 380 -24.17 -0.99 -3.48
CA LEU A 380 -25.49 -0.99 -4.11
C LEU A 380 -26.24 -2.29 -3.85
N PRO A 381 -27.57 -2.21 -3.64
CA PRO A 381 -28.40 -3.40 -3.50
C PRO A 381 -28.52 -4.18 -4.81
N LYS A 382 -28.63 -5.52 -4.69
CA LYS A 382 -28.74 -6.47 -5.81
C LYS A 382 -29.94 -6.21 -6.71
N THR A 383 -31.03 -5.69 -6.16
CA THR A 383 -32.29 -5.36 -6.87
C THR A 383 -32.18 -4.18 -7.83
N SER A 384 -31.10 -3.39 -7.76
CA SER A 384 -30.88 -2.24 -8.64
C SER A 384 -30.22 -2.56 -9.99
N ARG A 385 -29.83 -3.82 -10.24
CA ARG A 385 -29.05 -4.22 -11.42
C ARG A 385 -29.29 -5.67 -11.87
N ASP A 386 -29.45 -5.85 -13.18
CA ASP A 386 -29.44 -7.16 -13.87
C ASP A 386 -27.99 -7.69 -14.03
N TRP A 387 -27.27 -7.90 -12.92
CA TRP A 387 -25.96 -8.55 -13.00
C TRP A 387 -26.15 -10.00 -13.47
N HIS A 388 -25.48 -10.37 -14.56
CA HIS A 388 -25.46 -11.76 -15.01
C HIS A 388 -24.73 -12.62 -13.97
N GLU A 389 -25.11 -13.89 -13.83
CA GLU A 389 -24.50 -14.82 -12.87
C GLU A 389 -22.97 -14.88 -12.99
N ALA A 390 -22.45 -14.83 -14.22
CA ALA A 390 -21.01 -14.76 -14.49
C ALA A 390 -20.34 -13.51 -13.89
N GLN A 391 -21.01 -12.35 -13.92
CA GLN A 391 -20.50 -11.11 -13.34
C GLN A 391 -20.48 -11.17 -11.80
N ILE A 392 -21.50 -11.78 -11.19
CA ILE A 392 -21.56 -11.99 -9.73
C ILE A 392 -20.44 -12.94 -9.29
N SER A 393 -20.25 -14.06 -10.01
CA SER A 393 -19.18 -15.01 -9.76
C SER A 393 -17.79 -14.34 -9.86
N TYR A 394 -17.60 -13.45 -10.83
CA TYR A 394 -16.38 -12.66 -10.98
C TYR A 394 -16.16 -11.70 -9.80
N LEU A 395 -17.15 -10.87 -9.47
CA LEU A 395 -17.08 -9.87 -8.40
C LEU A 395 -16.83 -10.50 -7.03
N GLN A 396 -17.33 -11.71 -6.79
CA GLN A 396 -17.09 -12.49 -5.58
C GLN A 396 -15.65 -13.01 -5.46
N LYS A 397 -14.91 -13.14 -6.57
CA LYS A 397 -13.50 -13.59 -6.55
C LYS A 397 -12.52 -12.45 -6.32
N ILE A 398 -12.90 -11.20 -6.59
CA ILE A 398 -12.05 -10.01 -6.42
C ILE A 398 -11.47 -9.90 -5.00
N PRO A 399 -12.25 -10.05 -3.90
CA PRO A 399 -11.72 -9.96 -2.54
C PRO A 399 -10.55 -10.91 -2.28
N ASN A 400 -10.67 -12.16 -2.74
CA ASN A 400 -9.63 -13.16 -2.54
C ASN A 400 -8.36 -12.76 -3.29
N GLY A 401 -8.50 -12.32 -4.55
CA GLY A 401 -7.38 -11.83 -5.34
C GLY A 401 -6.70 -10.61 -4.70
N MET A 402 -7.46 -9.65 -4.19
CA MET A 402 -6.94 -8.45 -3.54
C MET A 402 -6.24 -8.73 -2.20
N LEU A 403 -6.62 -9.79 -1.48
CA LEU A 403 -5.94 -10.21 -0.25
C LEU A 403 -4.66 -11.01 -0.53
N ILE A 404 -4.67 -11.86 -1.56
CA ILE A 404 -3.52 -12.72 -1.90
C ILE A 404 -2.41 -11.91 -2.59
N PHE A 405 -2.77 -11.02 -3.51
CA PHE A 405 -1.83 -10.22 -4.29
C PHE A 405 -0.76 -9.49 -3.45
N PRO A 406 -1.10 -8.70 -2.41
CA PRO A 406 -0.10 -8.01 -1.59
C PRO A 406 0.87 -8.97 -0.89
N ILE A 407 0.39 -10.14 -0.45
CA ILE A 407 1.23 -11.16 0.20
C ILE A 407 2.26 -11.68 -0.79
N VAL A 408 1.81 -12.04 -2.01
CA VAL A 408 2.69 -12.54 -3.08
C VAL A 408 3.71 -11.49 -3.48
N VAL A 409 3.29 -10.25 -3.71
CA VAL A 409 4.20 -9.15 -4.08
C VAL A 409 5.17 -8.83 -2.95
N THR A 410 4.75 -8.84 -1.69
CA THR A 410 5.66 -8.58 -0.55
C THR A 410 6.69 -9.70 -0.40
N LEU A 411 6.29 -10.97 -0.54
CA LEU A 411 7.22 -12.10 -0.53
C LEU A 411 8.20 -12.02 -1.70
N LEU A 412 7.72 -11.65 -2.89
CA LEU A 412 8.56 -11.40 -4.05
C LEU A 412 9.54 -10.26 -3.81
N THR A 413 9.11 -9.17 -3.18
CA THR A 413 9.98 -8.03 -2.83
C THR A 413 11.07 -8.46 -1.86
N ILE A 414 10.73 -9.19 -0.80
CA ILE A 414 11.72 -9.71 0.16
C ILE A 414 12.70 -10.64 -0.56
N TYR A 415 12.21 -11.55 -1.38
CA TYR A 415 13.05 -12.47 -2.17
C TYR A 415 14.01 -11.70 -3.10
N ALA A 416 13.48 -10.74 -3.87
CA ALA A 416 14.26 -9.90 -4.77
C ALA A 416 15.34 -9.10 -4.03
N ASP A 417 15.08 -8.68 -2.80
CA ASP A 417 16.00 -7.90 -1.97
C ASP A 417 17.22 -8.70 -1.48
N PHE A 418 17.09 -10.03 -1.37
CA PHE A 418 18.22 -10.95 -1.12
C PHE A 418 19.03 -11.28 -2.37
N VAL A 419 18.38 -11.38 -3.53
CA VAL A 419 18.98 -11.81 -4.80
C VAL A 419 19.65 -10.64 -5.52
N LEU A 420 18.97 -9.50 -5.61
CA LEU A 420 19.43 -8.37 -6.41
C LEU A 420 20.53 -7.59 -5.68
N SER A 421 21.53 -7.18 -6.44
CA SER A 421 22.63 -6.33 -5.94
C SER A 421 22.15 -4.93 -5.52
N SER A 422 21.01 -4.46 -6.05
CA SER A 422 20.33 -3.22 -5.66
C SER A 422 19.58 -3.31 -4.32
N GLY A 423 19.36 -4.51 -3.79
CA GLY A 423 18.73 -4.74 -2.49
C GLY A 423 19.70 -4.56 -1.33
N ASN A 424 19.84 -5.61 -0.52
CA ASN A 424 20.64 -5.62 0.71
C ASN A 424 22.15 -5.73 0.52
N GLY A 425 22.62 -5.76 -0.73
CA GLY A 425 24.03 -5.98 -1.06
C GLY A 425 24.55 -7.37 -0.64
N MET A 426 23.69 -8.39 -0.57
CA MET A 426 24.10 -9.77 -0.29
C MET A 426 24.30 -10.60 -1.57
N GLY A 427 23.49 -10.36 -2.60
CA GLY A 427 23.64 -10.99 -3.90
C GLY A 427 23.61 -12.52 -3.81
N LEU A 428 22.61 -13.08 -3.15
CA LEU A 428 22.49 -14.53 -3.00
C LEU A 428 22.05 -15.21 -4.31
N PRO A 429 22.44 -16.47 -4.55
CA PRO A 429 21.99 -17.22 -5.72
C PRO A 429 20.47 -17.41 -5.68
N LEU A 430 19.82 -17.49 -6.85
CA LEU A 430 18.36 -17.63 -6.98
C LEU A 430 17.77 -18.80 -6.17
N THR A 431 18.55 -19.88 -5.99
CA THR A 431 18.15 -21.11 -5.28
C THR A 431 18.35 -21.04 -3.76
N PHE A 432 18.77 -19.89 -3.20
CA PHE A 432 19.09 -19.76 -1.77
C PHE A 432 17.99 -20.24 -0.80
N PRO A 433 16.66 -20.08 -1.06
CA PRO A 433 15.64 -20.49 -0.11
C PRO A 433 15.58 -22.01 0.06
N PHE A 434 16.08 -22.78 -0.91
CA PHE A 434 16.09 -24.24 -0.90
C PHE A 434 17.41 -24.81 -0.38
N SER A 435 18.40 -23.95 -0.08
CA SER A 435 19.68 -24.38 0.45
C SER A 435 19.60 -24.63 1.96
N ARG A 436 19.95 -25.84 2.39
CA ARG A 436 20.02 -26.21 3.82
C ARG A 436 21.00 -25.32 4.59
N SER A 437 22.12 -24.93 3.97
CA SER A 437 23.16 -24.10 4.56
C SER A 437 22.69 -22.67 4.91
N PHE A 438 21.60 -22.19 4.28
CA PHE A 438 20.98 -20.91 4.63
C PHE A 438 20.20 -20.98 5.94
N TRP A 439 19.40 -22.04 6.11
CA TRP A 439 18.50 -22.21 7.25
C TRP A 439 19.20 -22.80 8.47
N LEU A 440 20.14 -23.71 8.24
CA LEU A 440 21.03 -24.28 9.26
C LEU A 440 22.48 -24.10 8.79
N PRO A 441 23.15 -23.03 9.23
CA PRO A 441 24.58 -22.89 9.02
C PRO A 441 25.30 -24.03 9.75
N ASP A 442 26.03 -24.87 9.02
CA ASP A 442 26.84 -25.95 9.60
C ASP A 442 28.09 -25.35 10.26
N GLU A 443 28.03 -25.09 11.57
CA GLU A 443 29.20 -24.64 12.36
C GLU A 443 30.34 -25.67 12.31
N ALA A 444 30.05 -26.95 12.06
CA ALA A 444 31.05 -28.02 12.00
C ALA A 444 32.03 -27.91 10.81
N LYS A 445 31.64 -27.24 9.71
CA LYS A 445 32.55 -26.93 8.58
C LYS A 445 33.43 -25.69 8.83
N MET A 446 33.14 -24.87 9.85
CA MET A 446 33.87 -23.62 10.14
C MET A 446 35.31 -23.86 10.64
N VAL A 447 35.56 -24.96 11.33
CA VAL A 447 36.85 -25.22 12.00
C VAL A 447 37.75 -26.17 11.18
N SER A 448 37.18 -27.03 10.35
CA SER A 448 37.93 -28.06 9.61
C SER A 448 38.67 -27.54 8.36
N SER A 449 38.46 -26.28 7.95
CA SER A 449 39.05 -25.70 6.74
C SER A 449 40.17 -24.69 7.02
N ILE A 450 40.61 -24.53 8.26
CA ILE A 450 41.87 -23.84 8.55
C ILE A 450 42.96 -24.89 8.42
N PRO A 451 43.80 -24.88 7.36
CA PRO A 451 44.95 -25.74 7.34
C PRO A 451 45.95 -25.14 8.34
N VAL A 452 45.81 -25.51 9.63
CA VAL A 452 46.88 -25.32 10.62
C VAL A 452 47.90 -26.43 10.38
N SER A 453 48.54 -26.37 9.22
CA SER A 453 49.81 -27.03 8.97
C SER A 453 50.62 -26.05 8.13
N CYS A 454 51.39 -25.22 8.82
CA CYS A 454 52.61 -24.65 8.25
C CYS A 454 53.54 -25.85 7.96
N ALA A 455 53.28 -26.55 6.86
CA ALA A 455 54.22 -27.51 6.32
C ALA A 455 55.06 -26.74 5.31
N ASP A 456 56.35 -26.66 5.61
CA ASP A 456 57.40 -26.10 4.80
C ASP A 456 57.18 -26.41 3.31
N SER A 457 56.96 -25.36 2.52
CA SER A 457 57.18 -25.41 1.09
C SER A 457 57.90 -24.14 0.68
N ASP A 458 59.19 -24.33 0.39
CA ASP A 458 60.15 -23.42 -0.24
C ASP A 458 59.57 -22.12 -0.80
N CYS A 459 59.81 -21.01 -0.11
CA CYS A 459 59.81 -19.70 -0.74
C CYS A 459 60.91 -18.82 -0.16
N SER A 460 62.10 -18.96 -0.74
CA SER A 460 63.15 -17.95 -0.70
C SER A 460 62.66 -16.66 -1.37
N LYS A 461 61.85 -15.85 -0.68
CA LYS A 461 61.50 -14.49 -1.09
C LYS A 461 62.08 -13.51 -0.06
N SER A 462 63.09 -12.76 -0.49
CA SER A 462 63.94 -11.86 0.30
C SER A 462 63.27 -10.61 0.87
N TYR A 463 61.93 -10.56 0.92
CA TYR A 463 61.15 -9.38 1.33
C TYR A 463 60.16 -9.67 2.48
N ILE A 464 60.25 -10.84 3.10
CA ILE A 464 59.36 -11.26 4.19
C ILE A 464 60.16 -11.19 5.49
N GLU A 465 59.86 -10.21 6.34
CA GLU A 465 60.41 -10.18 7.70
C GLU A 465 59.94 -11.40 8.51
N PRO A 466 60.81 -11.98 9.34
CA PRO A 466 60.45 -13.10 10.20
C PRO A 466 59.36 -12.68 11.18
N LEU A 467 58.32 -13.49 11.18
CA LEU A 467 57.01 -13.07 11.63
C LEU A 467 56.85 -13.26 13.14
N HIS A 468 56.45 -12.19 13.85
CA HIS A 468 56.16 -12.25 15.28
C HIS A 468 55.06 -13.28 15.58
N SER A 469 55.21 -14.01 16.68
CA SER A 469 54.36 -15.08 17.20
C SER A 469 52.95 -14.61 17.62
N GLY A 470 52.21 -13.98 16.71
CA GLY A 470 50.83 -13.53 16.92
C GLY A 470 49.80 -14.54 16.42
N LEU A 471 48.58 -14.46 16.95
CA LEU A 471 47.44 -15.22 16.43
C LEU A 471 47.04 -14.65 15.04
N PRO A 472 46.84 -15.49 14.01
CA PRO A 472 46.37 -15.02 12.71
C PRO A 472 44.93 -14.51 12.82
N ALA A 473 44.71 -13.26 12.39
CA ALA A 473 43.38 -12.64 12.33
C ALA A 473 42.70 -12.89 10.99
N ILE A 474 43.46 -12.80 9.89
CA ILE A 474 42.99 -13.01 8.52
C ILE A 474 43.98 -13.91 7.81
N TYR A 475 43.47 -14.97 7.20
CA TYR A 475 44.25 -15.91 6.40
C TYR A 475 43.71 -15.90 4.96
N ILE A 476 44.60 -15.67 4.00
CA ILE A 476 44.29 -15.57 2.57
C ILE A 476 45.16 -16.58 1.83
N ASN A 477 44.53 -17.46 1.06
CA ASN A 477 45.22 -18.47 0.27
C ASN A 477 44.67 -18.51 -1.17
N ASP A 478 45.55 -18.20 -2.12
CA ASP A 478 45.38 -18.26 -3.58
C ASP A 478 44.09 -17.59 -4.10
N ILE A 479 43.77 -16.40 -3.57
CA ILE A 479 42.58 -15.65 -3.99
C ILE A 479 42.79 -15.01 -5.35
N SER A 480 41.89 -15.34 -6.28
CA SER A 480 41.81 -14.72 -7.61
C SER A 480 40.41 -14.16 -7.85
N VAL A 481 40.36 -13.03 -8.56
CA VAL A 481 39.11 -12.33 -8.92
C VAL A 481 39.18 -11.87 -10.36
N CYS A 482 38.19 -12.29 -11.15
CA CYS A 482 38.03 -11.90 -12.54
C CYS A 482 36.72 -11.12 -12.76
N TYR A 483 36.73 -10.14 -13.66
CA TYR A 483 35.54 -9.42 -14.10
C TYR A 483 35.37 -9.55 -15.61
N ASP A 484 34.16 -9.88 -16.05
CA ASP A 484 33.81 -9.84 -17.47
C ASP A 484 33.62 -8.39 -17.92
N ARG A 485 34.36 -7.96 -18.94
CA ARG A 485 34.02 -6.75 -19.69
C ARG A 485 32.86 -7.12 -20.60
N GLY A 486 31.65 -6.67 -20.27
CA GLY A 486 30.45 -6.87 -21.10
C GLY A 486 30.64 -6.42 -22.56
N CYS A 487 29.66 -6.74 -23.41
CA CYS A 487 29.62 -6.78 -24.90
C CYS A 487 30.25 -5.64 -25.74
N CYS A 488 30.90 -4.63 -25.15
CA CYS A 488 31.63 -3.56 -25.84
C CYS A 488 33.14 -3.83 -25.93
N ALA A 489 33.59 -5.08 -25.84
CA ALA A 489 34.98 -5.42 -26.12
C ALA A 489 35.28 -5.04 -27.58
N LEU A 490 36.12 -4.02 -27.78
CA LEU A 490 36.75 -3.77 -29.06
C LEU A 490 37.43 -5.07 -29.52
N GLU A 491 37.37 -5.35 -30.81
CA GLU A 491 37.64 -6.61 -31.52
C GLU A 491 39.02 -7.27 -31.25
N ASN A 492 39.86 -6.69 -30.39
CA ASN A 492 41.23 -7.13 -30.08
C ASN A 492 41.64 -7.01 -28.60
N GLN A 493 40.72 -7.03 -27.63
CA GLN A 493 41.07 -7.04 -26.18
C GLN A 493 40.45 -8.21 -25.43
N GLU A 494 41.21 -8.77 -24.48
CA GLU A 494 40.74 -9.82 -23.55
C GLU A 494 39.41 -9.41 -22.90
N THR A 495 38.43 -10.31 -23.00
CA THR A 495 37.06 -10.12 -22.50
C THR A 495 36.97 -10.20 -20.97
N VAL A 496 38.02 -10.67 -20.31
CA VAL A 496 38.08 -10.89 -18.87
C VAL A 496 39.25 -10.11 -18.28
N VAL A 497 38.98 -9.26 -17.28
CA VAL A 497 40.01 -8.56 -16.52
C VAL A 497 40.26 -9.32 -15.24
N GLN A 498 41.48 -9.85 -15.10
CA GLN A 498 41.95 -10.41 -13.85
C GLN A 498 42.36 -9.27 -12.90
N ALA A 499 41.56 -9.05 -11.85
CA ALA A 499 41.77 -8.00 -10.88
C ALA A 499 42.63 -8.44 -9.68
N LEU A 500 42.58 -9.73 -9.33
CA LEU A 500 43.47 -10.36 -8.36
C LEU A 500 43.95 -11.69 -8.95
N ASP A 501 45.23 -12.00 -8.74
CA ASP A 501 45.85 -13.24 -9.18
C ASP A 501 46.57 -13.92 -8.01
N SER A 502 45.98 -15.03 -7.55
CA SER A 502 46.59 -16.00 -6.63
C SER A 502 47.27 -15.34 -5.42
N ILE A 503 46.56 -14.41 -4.77
CA ILE A 503 47.09 -13.67 -3.61
C ILE A 503 47.04 -14.59 -2.40
N SER A 504 48.18 -14.72 -1.73
CA SER A 504 48.35 -15.49 -0.49
C SER A 504 49.08 -14.65 0.56
N CYS A 505 48.43 -14.38 1.69
CA CYS A 505 49.04 -13.67 2.81
C CYS A 505 48.29 -13.91 4.13
N THR A 506 48.98 -13.63 5.24
CA THR A 506 48.41 -13.74 6.60
C THR A 506 48.55 -12.41 7.31
N ILE A 507 47.46 -11.96 7.95
CA ILE A 507 47.41 -10.74 8.77
C ILE A 507 47.18 -11.17 10.22
N TYR A 508 47.95 -10.60 11.14
CA TYR A 508 47.96 -11.00 12.55
C TYR A 508 47.14 -10.03 13.40
N GLN A 509 46.67 -10.52 14.55
CA GLN A 509 46.00 -9.69 15.55
C GLN A 509 46.94 -8.59 16.06
N ASP A 510 46.35 -7.47 16.47
CA ASP A 510 47.04 -6.30 17.05
C ASP A 510 48.10 -5.64 16.15
N GLN A 511 48.03 -5.85 14.83
CA GLN A 511 48.91 -5.21 13.86
C GLN A 511 48.17 -4.22 12.96
N ILE A 512 48.87 -3.13 12.62
CA ILE A 512 48.42 -2.19 11.59
C ILE A 512 49.05 -2.63 10.27
N THR A 513 48.23 -3.20 9.37
CA THR A 513 48.67 -3.62 8.04
C THR A 513 48.30 -2.58 6.99
N ALA A 514 49.28 -2.16 6.19
CA ALA A 514 49.09 -1.24 5.08
C ALA A 514 49.17 -1.98 3.73
N LEU A 515 48.18 -1.77 2.86
CA LEU A 515 48.15 -2.28 1.48
C LEU A 515 48.46 -1.15 0.49
N ILE A 516 49.61 -1.22 -0.18
CA ILE A 516 50.11 -0.15 -1.06
C ILE A 516 50.31 -0.70 -2.48
N GLY A 517 50.08 0.14 -3.49
CA GLY A 517 50.23 -0.23 -4.90
C GLY A 517 49.68 0.84 -5.84
N HIS A 518 49.94 0.73 -7.15
CA HIS A 518 49.43 1.69 -8.15
C HIS A 518 47.90 1.62 -8.33
N ASN A 519 47.29 2.64 -8.93
CA ASN A 519 45.87 2.61 -9.29
C ASN A 519 45.61 1.48 -10.29
N GLY A 520 44.54 0.71 -10.08
CA GLY A 520 44.25 -0.49 -10.90
C GLY A 520 44.92 -1.79 -10.43
N ALA A 521 45.81 -1.77 -9.43
CA ALA A 521 46.47 -2.97 -8.91
C ALA A 521 45.56 -3.95 -8.12
N GLY A 522 44.23 -3.75 -8.12
CA GLY A 522 43.31 -4.64 -7.38
C GLY A 522 43.13 -4.36 -5.88
N LYS A 523 43.79 -3.35 -5.29
CA LYS A 523 43.69 -3.04 -3.83
C LYS A 523 42.26 -3.00 -3.29
N THR A 524 41.39 -2.23 -3.96
CA THR A 524 39.98 -2.09 -3.57
C THR A 524 39.24 -3.42 -3.74
N THR A 525 39.58 -4.20 -4.77
CA THR A 525 39.01 -5.53 -5.02
C THR A 525 39.39 -6.50 -3.92
N LEU A 526 40.64 -6.49 -3.43
CA LEU A 526 41.07 -7.31 -2.30
C LEU A 526 40.29 -6.98 -1.04
N ILE A 527 40.15 -5.69 -0.70
CA ILE A 527 39.39 -5.27 0.47
C ILE A 527 37.92 -5.70 0.35
N ARG A 528 37.26 -5.46 -0.80
CA ARG A 528 35.86 -5.89 -1.03
C ARG A 528 35.67 -7.39 -0.94
N THR A 529 36.67 -8.15 -1.37
CA THR A 529 36.66 -9.60 -1.29
C THR A 529 36.73 -10.03 0.17
N LEU A 530 37.70 -9.53 0.93
CA LEU A 530 37.87 -9.83 2.36
C LEU A 530 36.64 -9.46 3.20
N THR A 531 35.99 -8.36 2.87
CA THR A 531 34.82 -7.87 3.62
C THR A 531 33.53 -8.57 3.21
N GLY A 532 33.59 -9.49 2.24
CA GLY A 532 32.47 -10.26 1.74
C GLY A 532 31.50 -9.46 0.86
N GLU A 533 31.86 -8.26 0.41
CA GLU A 533 31.10 -7.50 -0.60
C GLU A 533 31.16 -8.20 -1.97
N GLN A 534 32.27 -8.85 -2.26
CA GLN A 534 32.49 -9.61 -3.49
C GLN A 534 32.89 -11.05 -3.19
N THR A 535 32.34 -11.99 -3.95
CA THR A 535 32.77 -13.39 -3.93
C THR A 535 34.02 -13.56 -4.79
N PRO A 536 35.10 -14.19 -4.29
CA PRO A 536 36.25 -14.49 -5.11
C PRO A 536 35.94 -15.54 -6.18
N THR A 537 36.68 -15.51 -7.28
CA THR A 537 36.55 -16.47 -8.40
C THR A 537 37.21 -17.80 -8.04
N SER A 538 38.33 -17.76 -7.31
CA SER A 538 39.02 -18.93 -6.75
C SER A 538 39.75 -18.55 -5.46
N GLY A 539 40.22 -19.57 -4.73
CA GLY A 539 40.95 -19.40 -3.47
C GLY A 539 40.06 -19.41 -2.23
N VAL A 540 40.69 -19.21 -1.07
CA VAL A 540 40.04 -19.25 0.24
C VAL A 540 40.52 -18.07 1.09
N ALA A 541 39.57 -17.37 1.72
CA ALA A 541 39.85 -16.42 2.79
C ALA A 541 39.11 -16.80 4.07
N VAL A 542 39.79 -16.66 5.20
CA VAL A 542 39.26 -16.88 6.55
C VAL A 542 39.51 -15.63 7.38
N ILE A 543 38.49 -15.13 8.09
CA ILE A 543 38.64 -14.07 9.09
C ILE A 543 38.16 -14.62 10.43
N GLY A 544 39.08 -14.71 11.40
CA GLY A 544 38.84 -15.43 12.64
C GLY A 544 38.49 -16.89 12.39
N ASP A 545 37.24 -17.25 12.62
CA ASP A 545 36.67 -18.59 12.49
C ASP A 545 35.72 -18.76 11.29
N ARG A 546 35.68 -17.77 10.37
CA ARG A 546 34.65 -17.69 9.33
C ARG A 546 35.22 -17.63 7.93
N LEU A 547 34.65 -18.44 7.05
CA LEU A 547 34.99 -18.49 5.63
C LEU A 547 34.35 -17.32 4.88
N VAL A 548 35.16 -16.55 4.16
CA VAL A 548 34.71 -15.43 3.33
C VAL A 548 34.07 -15.91 2.03
N THR A 549 34.52 -17.07 1.51
CA THR A 549 34.04 -17.65 0.26
C THR A 549 32.66 -18.31 0.35
N ASP A 550 32.20 -18.63 1.57
CA ASP A 550 30.86 -19.18 1.77
C ASP A 550 29.82 -18.03 1.85
N PRO A 551 28.88 -17.94 0.89
CA PRO A 551 27.88 -16.88 0.86
C PRO A 551 27.02 -16.81 2.13
N TYR A 552 26.83 -17.91 2.84
CA TYR A 552 26.04 -17.98 4.07
C TYR A 552 26.84 -17.49 5.29
N GLN A 553 28.15 -17.73 5.33
CA GLN A 553 29.03 -17.27 6.42
C GLN A 553 29.38 -15.78 6.30
N ARG A 554 29.30 -15.19 5.11
CA ARG A 554 29.45 -13.73 4.90
C ARG A 554 28.49 -12.89 5.75
N MET A 555 27.28 -13.37 6.02
CA MET A 555 26.35 -12.67 6.94
C MET A 555 26.89 -12.62 8.36
N ALA A 556 27.58 -13.66 8.79
CA ALA A 556 28.18 -13.73 10.12
C ALA A 556 29.41 -12.81 10.20
N LEU A 557 30.25 -12.79 9.15
CA LEU A 557 31.46 -11.95 9.07
C LEU A 557 31.20 -10.45 9.29
N ARG A 558 30.08 -9.94 8.80
CA ARG A 558 29.62 -8.55 8.95
C ARG A 558 29.53 -8.06 10.41
N ARG A 559 29.22 -8.95 11.35
CA ARG A 559 29.23 -8.57 12.78
C ARG A 559 30.65 -8.35 13.32
N VAL A 560 31.63 -9.06 12.75
CA VAL A 560 33.01 -9.11 13.24
C VAL A 560 33.90 -8.07 12.55
N VAL A 561 33.71 -7.86 11.24
CA VAL A 561 34.50 -6.95 10.41
C VAL A 561 33.72 -5.67 10.14
N SER A 562 34.42 -4.54 10.09
CA SER A 562 33.84 -3.22 9.81
C SER A 562 34.66 -2.54 8.72
N THR A 563 34.00 -1.89 7.77
CA THR A 563 34.67 -1.28 6.60
C THR A 563 34.55 0.23 6.56
N CYS A 564 35.63 0.87 6.12
CA CYS A 564 35.69 2.30 5.85
C CYS A 564 35.82 2.49 4.33
N GLY A 565 34.68 2.72 3.66
CA GLY A 565 34.68 3.05 2.24
C GLY A 565 35.22 4.46 1.98
N GLN A 566 35.68 4.69 0.74
CA GLN A 566 36.24 5.98 0.30
C GLN A 566 35.21 7.13 0.36
N THR A 567 33.92 6.83 0.28
CA THR A 567 32.83 7.80 0.43
C THR A 567 32.27 7.80 1.85
N ASN A 568 31.89 8.98 2.34
CA ASN A 568 31.19 9.14 3.62
C ASN A 568 29.73 8.72 3.47
N VAL A 569 29.45 7.50 3.87
CA VAL A 569 28.12 6.88 3.79
C VAL A 569 27.32 7.26 5.05
N LEU A 570 26.64 8.41 5.00
CA LEU A 570 25.72 8.87 6.05
C LEU A 570 24.37 9.21 5.42
N CYS A 571 23.29 8.88 6.11
CA CYS A 571 21.95 9.28 5.69
C CYS A 571 21.74 10.76 6.02
N GLN A 572 21.60 11.59 5.00
CA GLN A 572 21.47 13.04 5.13
C GLN A 572 20.27 13.49 5.99
N GLN A 573 19.23 12.66 6.08
CA GLN A 573 17.99 12.94 6.82
C GLN A 573 18.09 12.65 8.32
N LEU A 574 19.12 11.92 8.76
CA LEU A 574 19.32 11.54 10.16
C LEU A 574 20.19 12.55 10.90
N THR A 575 19.99 12.70 12.20
CA THR A 575 20.95 13.42 13.05
C THR A 575 22.22 12.59 13.26
N VAL A 576 23.30 13.26 13.69
CA VAL A 576 24.57 12.60 14.06
C VAL A 576 24.32 11.56 15.15
N MET A 577 23.60 11.94 16.21
CA MET A 577 23.29 11.04 17.33
C MET A 577 22.43 9.85 16.90
N GLU A 578 21.44 10.05 16.03
CA GLU A 578 20.60 8.96 15.51
C GLU A 578 21.42 7.98 14.67
N SER A 579 22.30 8.52 13.83
CA SER A 579 23.17 7.70 12.98
C SER A 579 24.09 6.82 13.82
N ILE A 580 24.69 7.40 14.87
CA ILE A 580 25.57 6.69 15.81
C ILE A 580 24.80 5.64 16.63
N THR A 581 23.64 6.02 17.16
CA THR A 581 22.80 5.12 17.94
C THR A 581 22.37 3.90 17.11
N LEU A 582 21.97 4.11 15.86
CA LEU A 582 21.59 3.02 14.97
C LEU A 582 22.78 2.08 14.68
N ALA A 583 23.98 2.62 14.45
CA ALA A 583 25.17 1.81 14.24
C ALA A 583 25.52 0.97 15.48
N THR A 584 25.45 1.56 16.67
CA THR A 584 25.70 0.85 17.94
C THR A 584 24.69 -0.30 18.15
N LEU A 585 23.40 -0.05 17.89
CA LEU A 585 22.34 -1.06 17.97
C LEU A 585 22.48 -2.15 16.89
N SER A 586 22.97 -1.79 15.69
CA SER A 586 23.16 -2.75 14.59
C SER A 586 24.18 -3.85 14.95
N LYS A 587 25.23 -3.50 15.71
CA LYS A 587 26.22 -4.46 16.24
C LYS A 587 25.72 -5.26 17.45
N GLY A 588 24.58 -4.86 18.03
CA GLY A 588 23.94 -5.56 19.15
C GLY A 588 24.36 -5.06 20.54
N PHE A 589 25.01 -3.90 20.63
CA PHE A 589 25.37 -3.29 21.91
C PHE A 589 24.17 -2.66 22.61
N MET A 590 24.22 -2.61 23.94
CA MET A 590 23.27 -1.84 24.75
C MET A 590 23.63 -0.35 24.63
N LEU A 591 22.67 0.48 24.21
CA LEU A 591 22.91 1.92 24.08
C LEU A 591 23.41 2.52 25.39
N GLU A 592 22.75 2.21 26.52
CA GLU A 592 23.12 2.66 27.86
C GLU A 592 24.58 2.38 28.22
N SER A 593 25.11 1.20 27.83
CA SER A 593 26.50 0.83 28.10
C SER A 593 27.52 1.58 27.25
N GLN A 594 27.10 2.20 26.15
CA GLN A 594 27.97 2.85 25.16
C GLN A 594 27.77 4.36 25.09
N ILE A 595 26.76 4.94 25.75
CA ILE A 595 26.48 6.39 25.70
C ILE A 595 27.71 7.20 26.11
N ASP A 596 28.40 6.82 27.19
CA ASP A 596 29.57 7.58 27.66
C ASP A 596 30.76 7.45 26.71
N ASN A 597 30.94 6.28 26.09
CA ASN A 597 31.92 6.05 25.03
C ASN A 597 31.60 6.85 23.76
N ILE A 598 30.33 6.96 23.41
CA ILE A 598 29.86 7.75 22.27
C ILE A 598 30.14 9.23 22.53
N LYS A 599 29.80 9.74 23.72
CA LYS A 599 30.04 11.14 24.09
C LYS A 599 31.52 11.48 24.07
N THR A 600 32.35 10.68 24.73
CA THR A 600 33.82 10.90 24.74
C THR A 600 34.41 10.84 23.34
N MET A 601 33.96 9.93 22.47
CA MET A 601 34.40 9.91 21.07
C MET A 601 33.92 11.13 20.28
N MET A 602 32.70 11.60 20.51
CA MET A 602 32.17 12.81 19.87
C MET A 602 32.93 14.06 20.31
N GLU A 603 33.34 14.13 21.58
CA GLU A 603 34.21 15.19 22.10
C GLU A 603 35.59 15.16 21.44
N GLN A 604 36.23 13.98 21.38
CA GLN A 604 37.55 13.80 20.74
C GLN A 604 37.55 14.17 19.26
N LEU A 605 36.42 14.04 18.58
CA LEU A 605 36.26 14.34 17.15
C LEU A 605 35.66 15.73 16.89
N GLY A 606 35.43 16.54 17.93
CA GLY A 606 34.90 17.90 17.82
C GLY A 606 33.46 17.98 17.30
N LEU A 607 32.64 16.95 17.58
CA LEU A 607 31.26 16.80 17.11
C LEU A 607 30.21 16.92 18.23
N ALA A 608 30.63 17.14 19.48
CA ALA A 608 29.73 17.23 20.63
C ALA A 608 28.62 18.28 20.43
N ASP A 609 28.98 19.47 19.95
CA ASP A 609 28.04 20.59 19.72
C ASP A 609 27.08 20.36 18.54
N LYS A 610 27.29 19.30 17.76
CA LYS A 610 26.53 18.97 16.53
C LYS A 610 25.77 17.66 16.62
N ALA A 611 25.55 17.14 17.83
CA ALA A 611 24.87 15.86 18.04
C ALA A 611 23.45 15.80 17.45
N ASP A 612 22.69 16.89 17.57
CA ASP A 612 21.29 16.98 17.13
C ASP A 612 21.12 17.59 15.73
N VAL A 613 22.24 17.90 15.06
CA VAL A 613 22.24 18.47 13.71
C VAL A 613 22.08 17.34 12.69
N GLN A 614 21.30 17.59 11.63
CA GLN A 614 21.13 16.64 10.54
C GLN A 614 22.43 16.49 9.74
N ALA A 615 22.69 15.29 9.24
CA ALA A 615 23.91 15.03 8.47
C ALA A 615 23.99 15.88 7.18
N PHE A 616 22.84 16.36 6.67
CA PHE A 616 22.77 17.31 5.57
C PHE A 616 23.43 18.67 5.87
N ASP A 617 23.36 19.13 7.11
CA ASP A 617 23.85 20.46 7.53
C ASP A 617 25.32 20.44 8.01
N LEU A 618 26.00 19.30 7.91
CA LEU A 618 27.41 19.15 8.28
C LEU A 618 28.33 19.60 7.14
N SER A 619 29.47 20.20 7.49
CA SER A 619 30.53 20.43 6.51
C SER A 619 31.14 19.10 6.07
N GLY A 620 31.72 19.05 4.86
CA GLY A 620 32.33 17.81 4.35
C GLY A 620 33.40 17.20 5.27
N GLY A 621 34.18 18.05 5.97
CA GLY A 621 35.14 17.60 6.98
C GLY A 621 34.47 17.00 8.21
N GLN A 622 33.42 17.64 8.72
CA GLN A 622 32.63 17.13 9.86
C GLN A 622 31.90 15.83 9.52
N LEU A 623 31.39 15.72 8.29
CA LEU A 623 30.79 14.50 7.77
C LEU A 623 31.81 13.35 7.74
N GLY A 624 33.05 13.64 7.35
CA GLY A 624 34.16 12.68 7.40
C GLY A 624 34.49 12.24 8.82
N SER A 625 34.62 13.19 9.75
CA SER A 625 34.84 12.88 11.16
C SER A 625 33.72 12.03 11.75
N CYS A 626 32.46 12.35 11.45
CA CYS A 626 31.28 11.61 11.93
C CYS A 626 31.24 10.18 11.36
N ALA A 627 31.49 10.03 10.06
CA ALA A 627 31.59 8.72 9.43
C ALA A 627 32.74 7.89 10.04
N ALA A 628 33.85 8.52 10.41
CA ALA A 628 34.94 7.87 11.12
C ALA A 628 34.54 7.48 12.55
N SER A 629 33.84 8.35 13.31
CA SER A 629 33.33 8.02 14.65
C SER A 629 32.45 6.77 14.60
N LEU A 630 31.52 6.74 13.65
CA LEU A 630 30.59 5.64 13.44
C LEU A 630 31.31 4.31 13.26
N ARG A 631 32.41 4.32 12.52
CA ARG A 631 33.20 3.14 12.18
C ARG A 631 34.09 2.69 13.35
N LEU A 632 34.65 3.64 14.12
CA LEU A 632 35.51 3.36 15.28
C LEU A 632 34.74 2.86 16.50
N LEU A 633 33.57 3.45 16.78
CA LEU A 633 32.67 3.00 17.85
C LEU A 633 32.26 1.53 17.68
N VAL A 634 32.16 1.10 16.44
CA VAL A 634 31.71 -0.21 16.04
C VAL A 634 32.80 -1.30 16.20
N THR A 635 34.09 -0.93 16.28
CA THR A 635 35.22 -1.87 16.41
C THR A 635 35.74 -2.08 17.82
N ARG A 636 35.45 -1.17 18.77
CA ARG A 636 35.87 -1.32 20.17
C ARG A 636 34.97 -2.35 20.87
N LYS A 637 35.33 -3.62 20.76
CA LYS A 637 34.89 -4.61 21.74
C LYS A 637 35.66 -4.31 23.03
N SER A 638 34.94 -3.97 24.10
CA SER A 638 35.49 -3.96 25.46
C SER A 638 35.84 -5.37 25.89
#